data_AF-A9I1V1-F1
#
_entry.id   AF-A9I1V1-F1
#
_cell.length_a   1.000
_cell.length_b   1.000
_cell.length_c   1.000
_cell.angle_alpha   90.00
_cell.angle_beta   90.00
_cell.angle_gamma   90.00
#
_symmetry.space_group_name_H-M   'P 1'
#
loop_
_entity.id
_entity.type
_entity.pdbx_description
1 polymer ?
#
loop_
_entity_poly.entity_id
_entity_poly.type
_entity_poly.pdbx_seq_one_letter_code
_entity_poly.pdbx_strand_id
1 'polypeptide(L)'
;MQRSADSSSTPGRFLYWLSAPAQHYLRIGLAISLLLHAGALAWRFAAPAPARPTQAPLEIVLVNAHTQSAPVQAQVVAQSQVDGGGNAERGVAATPLPRTGESAETIVLQAMRKRQAQLEAEQMRLLTQLQAQAKAGTERQPVYPWPDATAPGEDVHDQPGVVQNAQVATLASRIQSYNAQPRKEFVAPSAQASRYAAYLDAWRSRIEAIGTQHYPEEARGRIYGSLQITVSVRADGSVADVEIDRPSEHAVLNQAARRIVQMAAPFPPFPPQIAREADMLVITRTWHFVNDTLETQAP
;
A
#
# COMPACT_ATOMS: atom_id res chain seq x y z
N MET A 1 1.09 114.62 65.63
CA MET A 1 0.60 114.93 64.27
C MET A 1 1.30 113.95 63.33
N GLN A 2 0.63 113.02 62.63
CA GLN A 2 -0.15 113.24 61.37
C GLN A 2 0.70 113.95 60.30
N ARG A 3 0.77 113.56 59.02
CA ARG A 3 0.07 112.59 58.13
C ARG A 3 1.06 112.22 56.99
N SER A 4 0.92 111.21 56.11
CA SER A 4 -0.14 110.22 55.75
C SER A 4 0.53 108.88 55.37
N ALA A 5 -0.20 107.92 54.77
CA ALA A 5 0.34 106.82 53.97
C ALA A 5 0.32 107.18 52.47
N ASP A 6 1.13 106.50 51.66
CA ASP A 6 0.74 106.19 50.27
C ASP A 6 1.38 104.88 49.81
N SER A 7 0.63 104.08 49.04
CA SER A 7 0.99 102.72 48.67
C SER A 7 0.92 102.51 47.17
N SER A 8 2.05 102.20 46.53
CA SER A 8 2.08 101.79 45.12
C SER A 8 3.02 100.60 44.91
N SER A 9 2.42 99.43 44.71
CA SER A 9 3.11 98.20 44.33
C SER A 9 3.32 98.14 42.82
N THR A 10 4.56 98.31 42.35
CA THR A 10 4.91 98.13 40.94
C THR A 10 5.59 96.78 40.72
N PRO A 11 4.95 95.81 40.03
CA PRO A 11 5.60 94.55 39.67
C PRO A 11 6.51 94.76 38.44
N GLY A 12 7.67 94.10 38.39
CA GLY A 12 8.45 94.08 37.14
C GLY A 12 9.97 94.03 37.22
N ARG A 13 10.59 93.27 38.14
CA ARG A 13 12.06 93.01 38.08
C ARG A 13 12.46 91.69 37.42
N PHE A 14 11.49 90.83 37.06
CA PHE A 14 11.76 89.54 36.39
C PHE A 14 11.75 89.59 34.85
N LEU A 15 11.10 90.59 34.23
CA LEU A 15 10.95 90.64 32.75
C LEU A 15 12.17 91.22 32.01
N TYR A 16 13.10 91.88 32.70
CA TYR A 16 14.26 92.53 32.07
C TYR A 16 15.46 91.62 31.82
N TRP A 17 15.44 90.35 32.26
CA TRP A 17 16.48 89.37 31.90
C TRP A 17 16.25 88.71 30.52
N LEU A 18 15.06 88.88 29.95
CA LEU A 18 14.65 88.34 28.64
C LEU A 18 14.88 89.33 27.49
N SER A 19 15.70 90.37 27.66
CA SER A 19 15.90 91.43 26.65
C SER A 19 17.34 91.94 26.54
N ALA A 20 18.32 91.15 26.98
CA ALA A 20 19.74 91.42 26.72
C ALA A 20 20.16 91.00 25.28
N PRO A 21 20.91 91.84 24.53
CA PRO A 21 21.25 91.56 23.13
C PRO A 21 22.12 90.30 22.92
N ALA A 22 22.85 89.86 23.94
CA ALA A 22 23.66 88.64 23.90
C ALA A 22 22.85 87.33 23.73
N GLN A 23 21.53 87.34 23.98
CA GLN A 23 20.67 86.15 23.84
C GLN A 23 20.23 85.88 22.39
N HIS A 24 20.58 86.74 21.41
CA HIS A 24 20.08 86.57 20.05
C HIS A 24 20.55 85.25 19.41
N TYR A 25 21.83 84.87 19.62
CA TYR A 25 22.39 83.61 19.15
C TYR A 25 21.77 82.39 19.87
N LEU A 26 21.48 82.51 21.17
CA LEU A 26 20.80 81.45 21.93
C LEU A 26 19.40 81.17 21.36
N ARG A 27 18.64 82.22 21.01
CA ARG A 27 17.30 82.09 20.41
C ARG A 27 17.35 81.50 19.02
N ILE A 28 18.30 81.92 18.19
CA ILE A 28 18.52 81.35 16.86
C ILE A 28 18.89 79.86 16.97
N GLY A 29 19.83 79.51 17.86
CA GLY A 29 20.21 78.11 18.11
C GLY A 29 19.05 77.25 18.61
N LEU A 30 18.22 77.78 19.52
CA LEU A 30 17.04 77.07 20.02
C LEU A 30 16.00 76.87 18.91
N ALA A 31 15.75 77.89 18.07
CA ALA A 31 14.81 77.81 16.95
C ALA A 31 15.28 76.82 15.87
N ILE A 32 16.57 76.82 15.53
CA ILE A 32 17.18 75.84 14.61
C ILE A 32 17.09 74.43 15.19
N SER A 33 17.38 74.24 16.48
CA SER A 33 17.26 72.95 17.14
C SER A 33 15.81 72.43 17.13
N LEU A 34 14.83 73.28 17.41
CA LEU A 34 13.41 72.92 17.34
C LEU A 34 12.97 72.56 15.92
N LEU A 35 13.42 73.32 14.90
CA LEU A 35 13.14 73.03 13.49
C LEU A 35 13.77 71.70 13.03
N LEU A 36 15.01 71.40 13.45
CA LEU A 36 15.66 70.12 13.14
C LEU A 36 14.92 68.94 13.78
N HIS A 37 14.53 69.04 15.06
CA HIS A 37 13.76 68.00 15.73
C HIS A 37 12.35 67.84 15.13
N ALA A 38 11.67 68.95 14.80
CA ALA A 38 10.38 68.91 14.11
C ALA A 38 10.50 68.27 12.71
N GLY A 39 11.55 68.58 11.96
CA GLY A 39 11.85 67.95 10.67
C GLY A 39 12.12 66.45 10.80
N ALA A 40 12.91 66.03 11.79
CA ALA A 40 13.18 64.62 12.06
C ALA A 40 11.92 63.84 12.50
N LEU A 41 11.04 64.45 13.31
CA LEU A 41 9.76 63.86 13.73
C LEU A 41 8.71 63.84 12.62
N ALA A 42 8.75 64.82 11.70
CA ALA A 42 7.93 64.84 10.48
C ALA A 42 8.44 63.86 9.41
N TRP A 43 9.71 63.40 9.50
CA TRP A 43 10.30 62.43 8.60
C TRP A 43 9.74 61.01 8.84
N ARG A 44 8.51 60.80 8.38
CA ARG A 44 7.90 59.47 8.37
C ARG A 44 8.43 58.66 7.21
N PHE A 45 9.18 57.60 7.52
CA PHE A 45 9.43 56.53 6.56
C PHE A 45 8.09 55.89 6.16
N ALA A 46 7.60 56.26 4.99
CA ALA A 46 6.50 55.56 4.34
C ALA A 46 7.01 54.21 3.86
N ALA A 47 6.90 53.18 4.72
CA ALA A 47 7.02 51.82 4.26
C ALA A 47 5.96 51.60 3.16
N PRO A 48 6.31 51.06 1.99
CA PRO A 48 5.31 50.74 0.98
C PRO A 48 4.29 49.79 1.59
N ALA A 49 3.00 50.06 1.36
CA ALA A 49 1.95 49.19 1.88
C ALA A 49 2.25 47.74 1.45
N PRO A 50 2.25 46.76 2.37
CA PRO A 50 2.55 45.39 2.01
C PRO A 50 1.55 44.98 0.94
N ALA A 51 2.05 44.65 -0.25
CA ALA A 51 1.23 44.14 -1.33
C ALA A 51 0.46 42.94 -0.74
N ARG A 52 -0.87 43.02 -0.71
CA ARG A 52 -1.68 41.89 -0.28
C ARG A 52 -1.25 40.71 -1.15
N PRO A 53 -0.71 39.61 -0.59
CA PRO A 53 -0.40 38.46 -1.41
C PRO A 53 -1.72 38.07 -2.08
N THR A 54 -1.71 38.01 -3.41
CA THR A 54 -2.77 37.34 -4.15
C THR A 54 -2.88 35.95 -3.54
N GLN A 55 -3.97 35.69 -2.82
CA GLN A 55 -4.18 34.40 -2.20
C GLN A 55 -4.21 33.39 -3.33
N ALA A 56 -3.12 32.62 -3.47
CA ALA A 56 -3.10 31.49 -4.38
C ALA A 56 -4.29 30.60 -4.00
N PRO A 57 -5.05 30.09 -4.99
CA PRO A 57 -6.19 29.24 -4.70
C PRO A 57 -5.71 28.07 -3.84
N LEU A 58 -6.28 27.94 -2.63
CA LEU A 58 -5.85 26.94 -1.67
C LEU A 58 -6.37 25.57 -2.13
N GLU A 59 -5.54 24.85 -2.88
CA GLU A 59 -5.86 23.51 -3.36
C GLU A 59 -5.75 22.51 -2.20
N ILE A 60 -6.90 22.13 -1.65
CA ILE A 60 -6.99 21.16 -0.55
C ILE A 60 -7.07 19.75 -1.15
N VAL A 61 -5.93 19.06 -1.23
CA VAL A 61 -5.86 17.65 -1.64
C VAL A 61 -6.08 16.76 -0.41
N LEU A 62 -7.11 15.90 -0.43
CA LEU A 62 -7.24 14.84 0.57
C LEU A 62 -6.17 13.77 0.32
N VAL A 63 -5.26 13.62 1.27
CA VAL A 63 -4.23 12.57 1.30
C VAL A 63 -4.64 11.47 2.28
N ASN A 64 -4.59 10.21 1.83
CA ASN A 64 -5.02 9.04 2.61
C ASN A 64 -3.85 8.11 3.00
N ALA A 65 -2.64 8.67 3.08
CA ALA A 65 -1.42 7.98 3.45
C ALA A 65 -0.67 8.80 4.50
N HIS A 66 0.05 8.12 5.39
CA HIS A 66 0.91 8.76 6.40
C HIS A 66 2.26 8.04 6.46
N THR A 67 3.34 8.77 6.72
CA THR A 67 4.68 8.24 6.89
C THR A 67 5.15 8.39 8.34
N GLN A 68 6.01 7.48 8.81
CA GLN A 68 6.60 7.55 10.16
C GLN A 68 7.75 8.57 10.25
N SER A 69 8.29 8.98 9.10
CA SER A 69 9.41 9.91 8.96
C SER A 69 9.00 11.17 8.19
N ALA A 70 9.71 12.27 8.43
CA ALA A 70 9.56 13.52 7.70
C ALA A 70 10.00 13.36 6.24
N PRO A 71 9.26 13.92 5.26
CA PRO A 71 9.72 13.97 3.88
C PRO A 71 10.95 14.87 3.75
N VAL A 72 11.90 14.47 2.90
CA VAL A 72 13.15 15.23 2.66
C VAL A 72 12.86 16.62 2.06
N GLN A 73 11.76 16.75 1.30
CA GLN A 73 11.26 18.01 0.77
C GLN A 73 9.74 18.08 0.96
N ALA A 74 9.26 19.04 1.76
CA ALA A 74 7.83 19.22 2.00
C ALA A 74 7.15 19.89 0.78
N GLN A 75 6.49 19.08 -0.06
CA GLN A 75 5.77 19.57 -1.25
C GLN A 75 4.37 20.11 -0.96
N VAL A 76 3.75 19.72 0.17
CA VAL A 76 2.41 20.16 0.61
C VAL A 76 2.38 20.40 2.12
N VAL A 77 1.50 21.30 2.56
CA VAL A 77 1.18 21.48 3.99
C VAL A 77 0.02 20.55 4.34
N ALA A 78 0.29 19.54 5.15
CA ALA A 78 -0.68 18.52 5.55
C ALA A 78 -0.79 18.43 7.09
N GLN A 79 -1.88 17.84 7.59
CA GLN A 79 -2.09 17.61 9.03
C GLN A 79 -1.20 16.48 9.59
N SER A 80 -0.64 15.66 8.72
CA SER A 80 0.25 14.52 9.00
C SER A 80 1.45 14.54 8.06
N GLN A 81 2.52 13.81 8.38
CA GLN A 81 3.64 13.60 7.45
C GLN A 81 3.22 12.65 6.32
N VAL A 82 3.49 13.08 5.08
CA VAL A 82 3.13 12.38 3.84
C VAL A 82 4.25 12.61 2.81
N ASP A 83 4.70 11.56 2.15
CA ASP A 83 5.80 11.59 1.18
C ASP A 83 5.30 11.45 -0.29
N GLY A 84 4.20 12.12 -0.63
CA GLY A 84 3.75 12.29 -2.02
C GLY A 84 3.35 11.03 -2.81
N GLY A 85 3.14 9.90 -2.14
CA GLY A 85 3.06 8.55 -2.75
C GLY A 85 2.25 8.41 -4.05
N GLY A 86 2.91 7.89 -5.08
CA GLY A 86 2.41 7.66 -6.43
C GLY A 86 3.56 7.74 -7.44
N ASN A 87 3.30 7.45 -8.71
CA ASN A 87 4.30 7.55 -9.80
C ASN A 87 4.24 8.90 -10.53
N ALA A 88 3.86 9.98 -9.82
CA ALA A 88 3.79 11.32 -10.40
C ALA A 88 5.21 11.91 -10.55
N GLU A 89 5.59 12.30 -11.78
CA GLU A 89 6.93 12.86 -12.05
C GLU A 89 7.18 14.21 -11.33
N ARG A 90 6.11 14.92 -10.95
CA ARG A 90 6.13 16.14 -10.12
C ARG A 90 4.83 16.28 -9.33
N GLY A 91 4.93 16.71 -8.08
CA GLY A 91 3.78 16.98 -7.20
C GLY A 91 3.24 15.74 -6.48
N VAL A 92 2.14 15.92 -5.74
CA VAL A 92 1.46 14.83 -5.02
C VAL A 92 0.44 14.17 -5.93
N ALA A 93 0.42 12.83 -5.98
CA ALA A 93 -0.56 12.08 -6.76
C ALA A 93 -1.98 12.18 -6.17
N ALA A 94 -2.72 13.22 -6.55
CA ALA A 94 -4.12 13.41 -6.18
C ALA A 94 -5.01 12.40 -6.90
N THR A 95 -5.45 11.35 -6.20
CA THR A 95 -6.61 10.55 -6.66
C THR A 95 -7.89 11.28 -6.19
N PRO A 96 -8.73 11.80 -7.10
CA PRO A 96 -9.85 12.70 -6.74
C PRO A 96 -11.03 12.00 -6.03
N LEU A 97 -10.90 10.70 -5.74
CA LEU A 97 -11.91 9.90 -5.05
C LEU A 97 -11.25 9.09 -3.94
N PRO A 98 -11.74 9.14 -2.69
CA PRO A 98 -11.33 8.17 -1.69
C PRO A 98 -11.76 6.78 -2.17
N ARG A 99 -10.91 5.76 -2.00
CA ARG A 99 -11.23 4.37 -2.36
C ARG A 99 -12.23 3.78 -1.35
N THR A 100 -13.49 4.19 -1.43
CA THR A 100 -14.61 3.69 -0.63
C THR A 100 -15.35 2.60 -1.40
N GLY A 101 -14.82 1.38 -1.36
CA GLY A 101 -15.44 0.20 -1.96
C GLY A 101 -14.43 -0.80 -2.54
N GLU A 102 -14.91 -2.01 -2.81
CA GLU A 102 -14.21 -2.96 -3.68
C GLU A 102 -14.12 -2.36 -5.10
N SER A 103 -13.00 -2.55 -5.80
CA SER A 103 -12.91 -2.04 -7.18
C SER A 103 -13.93 -2.76 -8.08
N ALA A 104 -14.40 -2.09 -9.13
CA ALA A 104 -15.29 -2.71 -10.12
C ALA A 104 -14.69 -4.00 -10.70
N GLU A 105 -13.37 -4.03 -10.88
CA GLU A 105 -12.58 -5.20 -11.26
C GLU A 105 -12.66 -6.34 -10.22
N THR A 106 -12.53 -6.06 -8.92
CA THR A 106 -12.71 -7.04 -7.85
C THR A 106 -14.13 -7.62 -7.84
N ILE A 107 -15.15 -6.77 -8.03
CA ILE A 107 -16.57 -7.20 -8.06
C ILE A 107 -16.82 -8.12 -9.26
N VAL A 108 -16.31 -7.77 -10.44
CA VAL A 108 -16.40 -8.61 -11.65
C VAL A 108 -15.66 -9.94 -11.45
N LEU A 109 -14.46 -9.92 -10.87
CA LEU A 109 -13.70 -11.14 -10.57
C LEU A 109 -14.43 -12.05 -9.57
N GLN A 110 -15.03 -11.50 -8.52
CA GLN A 110 -15.86 -12.27 -7.58
C GLN A 110 -17.11 -12.87 -8.26
N ALA A 111 -17.76 -12.11 -9.15
CA ALA A 111 -18.92 -12.60 -9.90
C ALA A 111 -18.53 -13.76 -10.85
N MET A 112 -17.39 -13.64 -11.54
CA MET A 112 -16.83 -14.71 -12.37
C MET A 112 -16.48 -15.96 -11.54
N ARG A 113 -15.82 -15.79 -10.38
CA ARG A 113 -15.51 -16.91 -9.45
C ARG A 113 -16.79 -17.62 -8.98
N LYS A 114 -17.84 -16.88 -8.60
CA LYS A 114 -19.15 -17.47 -8.23
C LYS A 114 -19.80 -18.21 -9.41
N ARG A 115 -19.70 -17.67 -10.62
CA ARG A 115 -20.23 -18.30 -11.84
C ARG A 115 -19.50 -19.61 -12.15
N GLN A 116 -18.18 -19.64 -12.00
CA GLN A 116 -17.38 -20.86 -12.18
C GLN A 116 -17.81 -21.96 -11.18
N ALA A 117 -17.89 -21.65 -9.89
CA ALA A 117 -18.30 -22.62 -8.87
C ALA A 117 -19.71 -23.19 -9.09
N GLN A 118 -20.64 -22.40 -9.65
CA GLN A 118 -21.97 -22.88 -10.06
C GLN A 118 -21.89 -23.89 -11.21
N LEU A 119 -21.07 -23.61 -12.24
CA LEU A 119 -20.89 -24.48 -13.40
C LEU A 119 -20.18 -25.80 -13.03
N GLU A 120 -19.21 -25.76 -12.12
CA GLU A 120 -18.54 -26.95 -11.58
C GLU A 120 -19.52 -27.84 -10.80
N ALA A 121 -20.38 -27.24 -9.97
CA ALA A 121 -21.44 -27.97 -9.25
C ALA A 121 -22.49 -28.59 -10.21
N GLU A 122 -22.85 -27.88 -11.28
CA GLU A 122 -23.74 -28.39 -12.33
C GLU A 122 -23.10 -29.56 -13.11
N GLN A 123 -21.82 -29.45 -13.49
CA GLN A 123 -21.06 -30.52 -14.13
C GLN A 123 -21.00 -31.78 -13.24
N MET A 124 -20.72 -31.64 -11.94
CA MET A 124 -20.71 -32.76 -10.99
C MET A 124 -22.08 -33.44 -10.87
N ARG A 125 -23.17 -32.66 -10.89
CA ARG A 125 -24.54 -33.20 -10.88
C ARG A 125 -24.84 -34.00 -12.16
N LEU A 126 -24.48 -33.47 -13.33
CA LEU A 126 -24.66 -34.15 -14.61
C LEU A 126 -23.83 -35.44 -14.71
N LEU A 127 -22.57 -35.43 -14.25
CA LEU A 127 -21.74 -36.63 -14.19
C LEU A 127 -22.37 -37.70 -13.28
N THR A 128 -22.87 -37.31 -12.11
CA THR A 128 -23.55 -38.22 -11.17
C THR A 128 -24.79 -38.85 -11.81
N GLN A 129 -25.56 -38.09 -12.59
CA GLN A 129 -26.72 -38.60 -13.33
C GLN A 129 -26.31 -39.60 -14.43
N LEU A 130 -25.26 -39.31 -15.20
CA LEU A 130 -24.72 -40.24 -16.21
C LEU A 130 -24.21 -41.54 -15.58
N GLN A 131 -23.51 -41.46 -14.44
CA GLN A 131 -23.05 -42.63 -13.69
C GLN A 131 -24.21 -43.47 -13.13
N ALA A 132 -25.29 -42.83 -12.68
CA ALA A 132 -26.49 -43.53 -12.22
C ALA A 132 -27.19 -44.27 -13.38
N GLN A 133 -27.31 -43.64 -14.55
CA GLN A 133 -27.86 -44.26 -15.76
C GLN A 133 -27.00 -45.44 -16.25
N ALA A 134 -25.67 -45.27 -16.28
CA ALA A 134 -24.72 -46.33 -16.61
C ALA A 134 -24.87 -47.57 -15.70
N LYS A 135 -25.02 -47.36 -14.38
CA LYS A 135 -25.26 -48.45 -13.42
C LYS A 135 -26.63 -49.11 -13.61
N ALA A 136 -27.69 -48.33 -13.77
CA ALA A 136 -29.05 -48.86 -13.97
C ALA A 136 -29.17 -49.70 -15.26
N GLY A 137 -28.46 -49.32 -16.33
CA GLY A 137 -28.39 -50.12 -17.56
C GLY A 137 -27.61 -51.45 -17.44
N THR A 138 -26.94 -51.69 -16.31
CA THR A 138 -26.14 -52.91 -16.07
C THR A 138 -26.87 -53.94 -15.19
N GLU A 139 -28.07 -53.64 -14.70
CA GLU A 139 -28.87 -54.53 -13.84
C GLU A 139 -29.54 -55.65 -14.65
N ARG A 140 -28.73 -56.66 -15.03
CA ARG A 140 -29.22 -57.87 -15.71
C ARG A 140 -30.17 -58.65 -14.80
N GLN A 141 -31.28 -59.13 -15.36
CA GLN A 141 -32.15 -60.10 -14.68
C GLN A 141 -31.33 -61.31 -14.20
N PRO A 142 -31.66 -61.91 -13.05
CA PRO A 142 -30.99 -63.12 -12.58
C PRO A 142 -31.29 -64.28 -13.55
N VAL A 143 -30.29 -64.62 -14.37
CA VAL A 143 -30.34 -65.79 -15.25
C VAL A 143 -30.38 -67.04 -14.35
N TYR A 144 -31.53 -67.70 -14.31
CA TYR A 144 -31.66 -69.00 -13.63
C TYR A 144 -30.74 -70.02 -14.30
N PRO A 145 -29.90 -70.76 -13.55
CA PRO A 145 -28.98 -71.72 -14.14
C PRO A 145 -29.71 -72.99 -14.54
N TRP A 146 -30.02 -73.11 -15.83
CA TRP A 146 -30.29 -74.39 -16.49
C TRP A 146 -29.17 -74.67 -17.49
N PRO A 147 -28.45 -75.80 -17.38
CA PRO A 147 -27.40 -76.14 -18.32
C PRO A 147 -28.00 -76.79 -19.56
N ASP A 148 -28.05 -76.05 -20.68
CA ASP A 148 -27.85 -76.60 -22.03
C ASP A 148 -27.93 -75.46 -23.07
N ALA A 149 -26.76 -74.97 -23.50
CA ALA A 149 -26.65 -74.08 -24.67
C ALA A 149 -25.22 -74.12 -25.24
N THR A 150 -24.94 -75.04 -26.15
CA THR A 150 -23.77 -74.97 -27.05
C THR A 150 -24.04 -73.98 -28.18
N ALA A 151 -24.28 -72.71 -27.84
CA ALA A 151 -24.46 -71.61 -28.78
C ALA A 151 -23.18 -70.75 -28.81
N PRO A 152 -22.59 -70.44 -29.98
CA PRO A 152 -21.53 -69.45 -30.08
C PRO A 152 -22.00 -68.10 -29.53
N GLY A 153 -21.24 -67.52 -28.61
CA GLY A 153 -21.67 -66.39 -27.77
C GLY A 153 -22.18 -65.18 -28.56
N GLU A 154 -23.40 -64.74 -28.23
CA GLU A 154 -24.07 -63.58 -28.85
C GLU A 154 -23.63 -62.26 -28.20
N ASP A 155 -22.31 -62.08 -28.04
CA ASP A 155 -21.68 -60.94 -27.34
C ASP A 155 -21.85 -59.59 -28.08
N VAL A 156 -22.48 -59.61 -29.26
CA VAL A 156 -22.64 -58.45 -30.16
C VAL A 156 -23.60 -57.40 -29.59
N HIS A 157 -24.57 -57.79 -28.77
CA HIS A 157 -25.58 -56.86 -28.23
C HIS A 157 -25.15 -56.09 -26.97
N ASP A 158 -24.08 -56.49 -26.27
CA ASP A 158 -23.57 -55.77 -25.08
C ASP A 158 -22.55 -54.65 -25.40
N GLN A 159 -21.99 -54.65 -26.62
CA GLN A 159 -20.99 -53.67 -27.06
C GLN A 159 -21.36 -52.18 -26.85
N PRO A 160 -22.57 -51.69 -27.21
CA PRO A 160 -22.90 -50.27 -27.03
C PRO A 160 -22.94 -49.85 -25.55
N GLY A 161 -23.40 -50.71 -24.65
CA GLY A 161 -23.40 -50.44 -23.21
C GLY A 161 -21.99 -50.38 -22.62
N VAL A 162 -21.12 -51.32 -23.01
CA VAL A 162 -19.70 -51.33 -22.59
C VAL A 162 -18.97 -50.07 -23.09
N VAL A 163 -19.18 -49.68 -24.35
CA VAL A 163 -18.58 -48.47 -24.94
C VAL A 163 -19.08 -47.20 -24.25
N GLN A 164 -20.37 -47.10 -23.92
CA GLN A 164 -20.92 -45.94 -23.22
C GLN A 164 -20.41 -45.85 -21.77
N ASN A 165 -20.34 -46.97 -21.05
CA ASN A 165 -19.79 -47.03 -19.70
C ASN A 165 -18.29 -46.65 -19.66
N ALA A 166 -17.50 -47.08 -20.65
CA ALA A 166 -16.10 -46.69 -20.79
C ALA A 166 -15.92 -45.18 -21.04
N GLN A 167 -16.81 -44.54 -21.80
CA GLN A 167 -16.83 -43.09 -21.99
C GLN A 167 -17.15 -42.35 -20.68
N VAL A 168 -18.16 -42.80 -19.94
CA VAL A 168 -18.52 -42.20 -18.62
C VAL A 168 -17.37 -42.34 -17.62
N ALA A 169 -16.68 -43.48 -17.59
CA ALA A 169 -15.50 -43.70 -16.74
C ALA A 169 -14.33 -42.77 -17.13
N THR A 170 -14.08 -42.59 -18.43
CA THR A 170 -13.06 -41.68 -18.96
C THR A 170 -13.37 -40.22 -18.63
N LEU A 171 -14.65 -39.82 -18.73
CA LEU A 171 -15.08 -38.47 -18.36
C LEU A 171 -14.95 -38.23 -16.85
N ALA A 172 -15.33 -39.21 -16.03
CA ALA A 172 -15.20 -39.14 -14.58
C ALA A 172 -13.73 -38.98 -14.13
N SER A 173 -12.81 -39.77 -14.72
CA SER A 173 -11.39 -39.67 -14.36
C SER A 173 -10.77 -38.32 -14.75
N ARG A 174 -11.18 -37.73 -15.88
CA ARG A 174 -10.78 -36.37 -16.27
C ARG A 174 -11.29 -35.31 -15.29
N ILE A 175 -12.57 -35.36 -14.91
CA ILE A 175 -13.16 -34.41 -13.94
C ILE A 175 -12.48 -34.57 -12.56
N GLN A 176 -12.23 -35.79 -12.11
CA GLN A 176 -11.48 -36.04 -10.88
C GLN A 176 -10.04 -35.50 -10.95
N SER A 177 -9.37 -35.66 -12.09
CA SER A 177 -8.00 -35.16 -12.30
C SER A 177 -7.93 -33.62 -12.36
N TYR A 178 -9.00 -32.97 -12.84
CA TYR A 178 -9.15 -31.51 -12.82
C TYR A 178 -9.41 -31.02 -11.38
N ASN A 179 -10.37 -31.63 -10.68
CA ASN A 179 -10.72 -31.28 -9.30
C ASN A 179 -9.59 -31.57 -8.29
N ALA A 180 -8.66 -32.47 -8.62
CA ALA A 180 -7.48 -32.76 -7.81
C ALA A 180 -6.33 -31.74 -7.99
N GLN A 181 -6.46 -30.77 -8.90
CA GLN A 181 -5.46 -29.71 -9.05
C GLN A 181 -5.58 -28.70 -7.89
N PRO A 182 -4.47 -28.32 -7.23
CA PRO A 182 -4.51 -27.44 -6.08
C PRO A 182 -5.03 -26.06 -6.47
N ARG A 183 -5.96 -25.51 -5.69
CA ARG A 183 -6.51 -24.17 -5.93
C ARG A 183 -5.47 -23.12 -5.58
N LYS A 184 -4.81 -22.59 -6.61
CA LYS A 184 -3.80 -21.52 -6.50
C LYS A 184 -4.49 -20.17 -6.37
N GLU A 185 -4.21 -19.44 -5.29
CA GLU A 185 -4.58 -18.03 -5.19
C GLU A 185 -3.33 -17.14 -5.32
N PHE A 186 -3.35 -16.28 -6.33
CA PHE A 186 -2.32 -15.25 -6.54
C PHE A 186 -2.61 -14.06 -5.63
N VAL A 187 -1.68 -13.76 -4.72
CA VAL A 187 -1.85 -12.68 -3.75
C VAL A 187 -1.46 -11.36 -4.41
N ALA A 188 -2.47 -10.56 -4.78
CA ALA A 188 -2.25 -9.23 -5.36
C ALA A 188 -1.60 -8.24 -4.36
N PRO A 189 -0.79 -7.28 -4.84
CA PRO A 189 -0.12 -6.25 -4.01
C PRO A 189 -1.04 -5.49 -3.05
N SER A 190 -2.31 -5.33 -3.41
CA SER A 190 -3.33 -4.57 -2.67
C SER A 190 -3.87 -5.25 -1.41
N ALA A 191 -3.33 -6.40 -1.01
CA ALA A 191 -3.79 -7.19 0.15
C ALA A 191 -3.58 -6.52 1.53
N GLN A 192 -3.10 -5.27 1.62
CA GLN A 192 -2.89 -4.54 2.88
C GLN A 192 -4.17 -4.34 3.72
N ALA A 193 -5.36 -4.37 3.10
CA ALA A 193 -6.65 -4.32 3.79
C ALA A 193 -7.34 -5.71 3.93
N SER A 194 -6.61 -6.80 3.71
CA SER A 194 -7.20 -8.13 3.48
C SER A 194 -6.99 -9.13 4.62
N ARG A 195 -7.83 -10.16 4.66
CA ARG A 195 -7.76 -11.31 5.58
C ARG A 195 -6.42 -12.06 5.57
N TYR A 196 -5.62 -11.88 4.52
CA TYR A 196 -4.28 -12.48 4.39
C TYR A 196 -3.16 -11.61 5.01
N ALA A 197 -3.42 -10.34 5.36
CA ALA A 197 -2.39 -9.38 5.78
C ALA A 197 -1.50 -9.91 6.92
N ALA A 198 -2.11 -10.37 8.01
CA ALA A 198 -1.36 -10.94 9.15
C ALA A 198 -0.50 -12.17 8.79
N TYR A 199 -0.93 -12.98 7.82
CA TYR A 199 -0.14 -14.12 7.34
C TYR A 199 1.04 -13.65 6.48
N LEU A 200 0.79 -12.68 5.59
CA LEU A 200 1.82 -12.09 4.73
C LEU A 200 2.86 -11.30 5.52
N ASP A 201 2.47 -10.64 6.61
CA ASP A 201 3.38 -9.98 7.55
C ASP A 201 4.24 -11.00 8.31
N ALA A 202 3.64 -12.08 8.83
CA ALA A 202 4.41 -13.14 9.47
C ALA A 202 5.40 -13.82 8.52
N TRP A 203 4.99 -14.06 7.26
CA TRP A 203 5.85 -14.56 6.19
C TRP A 203 7.01 -13.58 5.90
N ARG A 204 6.69 -12.29 5.74
CA ARG A 204 7.64 -11.20 5.49
C ARG A 204 8.68 -11.11 6.60
N SER A 205 8.24 -10.95 7.85
CA SER A 205 9.14 -10.78 9.00
C SER A 205 10.07 -11.98 9.17
N ARG A 206 9.62 -13.19 8.84
CA ARG A 206 10.45 -14.40 8.86
C ARG A 206 11.49 -14.42 7.74
N ILE A 207 11.12 -14.03 6.51
CA ILE A 207 12.07 -13.86 5.40
C ILE A 207 13.13 -12.80 5.73
N GLU A 208 12.72 -11.63 6.20
CA GLU A 208 13.61 -10.49 6.50
C GLU A 208 14.56 -10.82 7.66
N ALA A 209 14.08 -11.50 8.71
CA ALA A 209 14.92 -11.95 9.83
C ALA A 209 15.96 -13.00 9.40
N ILE A 210 15.53 -14.06 8.71
CA ILE A 210 16.44 -15.12 8.23
C ILE A 210 17.42 -14.56 7.19
N GLY A 211 16.96 -13.69 6.30
CA GLY A 211 17.77 -13.09 5.24
C GLY A 211 18.79 -12.07 5.72
N THR A 212 18.46 -11.27 6.73
CA THR A 212 19.41 -10.38 7.41
C THR A 212 20.45 -11.18 8.19
N GLN A 213 20.03 -12.21 8.94
CA GLN A 213 20.96 -13.09 9.67
C GLN A 213 21.92 -13.84 8.74
N HIS A 214 21.43 -14.31 7.59
CA HIS A 214 22.19 -15.10 6.62
C HIS A 214 22.52 -14.30 5.34
N TYR A 215 22.73 -13.00 5.48
CA TYR A 215 23.21 -12.14 4.40
C TYR A 215 24.57 -12.68 3.89
N PRO A 216 24.80 -12.83 2.57
CA PRO A 216 26.02 -13.47 2.05
C PRO A 216 27.27 -12.72 2.48
N GLU A 217 28.26 -13.44 3.02
CA GLU A 217 29.47 -12.81 3.56
C GLU A 217 30.34 -12.17 2.47
N GLU A 218 30.26 -12.67 1.23
CA GLU A 218 30.94 -12.08 0.08
C GLU A 218 30.29 -10.75 -0.38
N ALA A 219 28.99 -10.59 -0.08
CA ALA A 219 28.20 -9.40 -0.41
C ALA A 219 28.21 -8.34 0.70
N ARG A 220 28.40 -8.75 1.96
CA ARG A 220 28.29 -7.91 3.16
C ARG A 220 29.18 -6.66 3.07
N GLY A 221 28.56 -5.49 3.20
CA GLY A 221 29.16 -4.15 3.10
C GLY A 221 29.64 -3.74 1.70
N ARG A 222 29.34 -4.50 0.64
CA ARG A 222 29.97 -4.35 -0.69
C ARG A 222 29.01 -4.43 -1.87
N ILE A 223 28.04 -5.32 -1.82
CA ILE A 223 27.15 -5.66 -2.94
C ILE A 223 25.72 -5.38 -2.51
N TYR A 224 25.06 -4.46 -3.22
CA TYR A 224 23.67 -4.11 -2.99
C TYR A 224 22.87 -4.34 -4.26
N GLY A 225 21.57 -4.55 -4.13
CA GLY A 225 20.71 -4.71 -5.29
C GLY A 225 19.32 -5.20 -4.93
N SER A 226 18.50 -5.38 -5.95
CA SER A 226 17.17 -5.94 -5.81
C SER A 226 16.92 -7.08 -6.78
N LEU A 227 15.94 -7.91 -6.44
CA LEU A 227 15.37 -8.95 -7.30
C LEU A 227 13.88 -9.10 -7.02
N GLN A 228 13.14 -9.63 -7.97
CA GLN A 228 11.73 -10.01 -7.80
C GLN A 228 11.65 -11.53 -7.76
N ILE A 229 10.93 -12.06 -6.77
CA ILE A 229 10.82 -13.49 -6.50
C ILE A 229 9.38 -13.85 -6.17
N THR A 230 8.92 -14.96 -6.74
CA THR A 230 7.62 -15.58 -6.48
C THR A 230 7.82 -16.87 -5.70
N VAL A 231 7.22 -16.95 -4.51
CA VAL A 231 7.27 -18.12 -3.64
C VAL A 231 5.88 -18.72 -3.51
N SER A 232 5.73 -19.98 -3.88
CA SER A 232 4.48 -20.74 -3.69
C SER A 232 4.53 -21.48 -2.36
N VAL A 233 3.60 -21.20 -1.45
CA VAL A 233 3.50 -21.83 -0.12
C VAL A 233 2.19 -22.64 -0.05
N ARG A 234 2.24 -23.87 0.47
CA ARG A 234 1.06 -24.72 0.70
C ARG A 234 0.39 -24.42 2.04
N ALA A 235 -0.84 -24.87 2.22
CA ALA A 235 -1.61 -24.69 3.46
C ALA A 235 -0.97 -25.28 4.73
N ASP A 236 -0.07 -26.26 4.60
CA ASP A 236 0.73 -26.81 5.71
C ASP A 236 1.97 -25.96 6.07
N GLY A 237 2.23 -24.88 5.34
CA GLY A 237 3.41 -24.04 5.48
C GLY A 237 4.65 -24.51 4.70
N SER A 238 4.58 -25.64 4.00
CA SER A 238 5.66 -26.11 3.13
C SER A 238 5.81 -25.24 1.88
N VAL A 239 7.04 -25.06 1.42
CA VAL A 239 7.30 -24.40 0.13
C VAL A 239 7.02 -25.39 -0.99
N ALA A 240 6.23 -24.97 -1.98
CA ALA A 240 5.92 -25.73 -3.18
C ALA A 240 6.90 -25.43 -4.32
N ASP A 241 7.23 -24.15 -4.50
CA ASP A 241 8.07 -23.67 -5.60
C ASP A 241 8.69 -22.29 -5.30
N VAL A 242 9.80 -21.96 -5.97
CA VAL A 242 10.56 -20.71 -5.82
C VAL A 242 11.08 -20.25 -7.19
N GLU A 243 10.41 -19.26 -7.78
CA GLU A 243 10.74 -18.66 -9.07
C GLU A 243 11.35 -17.26 -8.88
N ILE A 244 12.39 -16.92 -9.64
CA ILE A 244 12.96 -15.56 -9.66
C ILE A 244 12.46 -14.88 -10.93
N ASP A 245 11.43 -14.04 -10.79
CA ASP A 245 10.79 -13.35 -11.92
C ASP A 245 11.72 -12.30 -12.55
N ARG A 246 12.50 -11.60 -11.71
CA ARG A 246 13.50 -10.61 -12.12
C ARG A 246 14.77 -10.81 -11.31
N PRO A 247 15.85 -11.37 -11.90
CA PRO A 247 17.10 -11.55 -11.18
C PRO A 247 17.79 -10.20 -10.90
N SER A 248 18.58 -10.17 -9.83
CA SER A 248 19.60 -9.15 -9.61
C SER A 248 20.75 -9.33 -10.59
N GLU A 249 21.44 -8.24 -10.92
CA GLU A 249 22.72 -8.28 -11.67
C GLU A 249 23.80 -9.10 -10.93
N HIS A 250 23.68 -9.22 -9.60
CA HIS A 250 24.61 -9.96 -8.76
C HIS A 250 24.12 -11.40 -8.51
N ALA A 251 24.77 -12.37 -9.16
CA ALA A 251 24.45 -13.80 -9.02
C ALA A 251 24.45 -14.31 -7.56
N VAL A 252 25.31 -13.75 -6.70
CA VAL A 252 25.34 -14.06 -5.26
C VAL A 252 24.01 -13.73 -4.56
N LEU A 253 23.35 -12.62 -4.91
CA LEU A 253 22.05 -12.24 -4.34
C LEU A 253 20.91 -13.16 -4.83
N ASN A 254 20.97 -13.59 -6.09
CA ASN A 254 20.02 -14.57 -6.65
C ASN A 254 20.12 -15.94 -5.96
N GLN A 255 21.36 -16.40 -5.68
CA GLN A 255 21.60 -17.63 -4.92
C GLN A 255 21.19 -17.46 -3.45
N ALA A 256 21.49 -16.31 -2.85
CA ALA A 256 21.10 -15.97 -1.49
C ALA A 256 19.58 -16.05 -1.31
N ALA A 257 18.79 -15.44 -2.19
CA ALA A 257 17.34 -15.45 -2.07
C ALA A 257 16.75 -16.87 -2.05
N ARG A 258 17.21 -17.76 -2.93
CA ARG A 258 16.81 -19.17 -2.92
C ARG A 258 17.18 -19.87 -1.60
N ARG A 259 18.39 -19.64 -1.09
CA ARG A 259 18.86 -20.19 0.20
C ARG A 259 18.03 -19.65 1.37
N ILE A 260 17.70 -18.36 1.38
CA ILE A 260 16.91 -17.71 2.43
C ILE A 260 15.49 -18.30 2.49
N VAL A 261 14.82 -18.52 1.35
CA VAL A 261 13.52 -19.20 1.32
C VAL A 261 13.64 -20.65 1.85
N GLN A 262 14.69 -21.38 1.49
CA GLN A 262 14.93 -22.75 1.99
C GLN A 262 15.16 -22.78 3.51
N MET A 263 15.94 -21.85 4.07
CA MET A 263 16.20 -21.76 5.51
C MET A 263 15.01 -21.19 6.30
N ALA A 264 14.17 -20.37 5.67
CA ALA A 264 12.94 -19.86 6.28
C ALA A 264 11.82 -20.92 6.33
N ALA A 265 11.82 -21.91 5.43
CA ALA A 265 10.83 -22.98 5.44
C ALA A 265 10.96 -23.92 6.66
N PRO A 266 9.86 -24.54 7.14
CA PRO A 266 8.47 -24.28 6.77
C PRO A 266 7.96 -22.97 7.39
N PHE A 267 7.04 -22.31 6.69
CA PHE A 267 6.29 -21.17 7.21
C PHE A 267 5.18 -21.65 8.17
N PRO A 268 4.51 -20.75 8.92
CA PRO A 268 3.31 -21.12 9.64
C PRO A 268 2.25 -21.73 8.69
N PRO A 269 1.46 -22.73 9.14
CA PRO A 269 0.33 -23.22 8.36
C PRO A 269 -0.75 -22.13 8.21
N PHE A 270 -1.62 -22.28 7.21
CA PHE A 270 -2.65 -21.29 6.94
C PHE A 270 -3.70 -21.25 8.06
N PRO A 271 -4.05 -20.06 8.59
CA PRO A 271 -5.20 -19.88 9.47
C PRO A 271 -6.49 -20.47 8.86
N PRO A 272 -7.45 -20.97 9.66
CA PRO A 272 -8.68 -21.62 9.16
C PRO A 272 -9.53 -20.76 8.21
N GLN A 273 -9.34 -19.45 8.20
CA GLN A 273 -9.97 -18.50 7.27
C GLN A 273 -9.34 -18.59 5.87
N ILE A 274 -8.02 -18.70 5.80
CA ILE A 274 -7.25 -18.80 4.55
C ILE A 274 -7.35 -20.23 3.98
N ALA A 275 -7.18 -21.25 4.84
CA ALA A 275 -7.18 -22.67 4.46
C ALA A 275 -8.52 -23.17 3.88
N ARG A 276 -9.64 -22.45 4.09
CA ARG A 276 -10.93 -22.75 3.45
C ARG A 276 -11.04 -22.22 2.02
N GLU A 277 -10.18 -21.28 1.65
CA GLU A 277 -10.29 -20.53 0.39
C GLU A 277 -9.18 -20.89 -0.60
N ALA A 278 -7.96 -21.18 -0.11
CA ALA A 278 -6.80 -21.53 -0.92
C ALA A 278 -5.96 -22.65 -0.29
N ASP A 279 -5.60 -23.65 -1.10
CA ASP A 279 -4.66 -24.73 -0.73
C ASP A 279 -3.19 -24.29 -0.90
N MET A 280 -2.98 -23.25 -1.71
CA MET A 280 -1.67 -22.71 -2.06
C MET A 280 -1.76 -21.19 -2.28
N LEU A 281 -0.89 -20.44 -1.60
CA LEU A 281 -0.69 -19.01 -1.82
C LEU A 281 0.55 -18.80 -2.69
N VAL A 282 0.38 -18.02 -3.76
CA VAL A 282 1.49 -17.56 -4.61
C VAL A 282 1.83 -16.12 -4.20
N ILE A 283 3.01 -15.94 -3.61
CA ILE A 283 3.46 -14.68 -2.99
C ILE A 283 4.61 -14.11 -3.81
N THR A 284 4.35 -13.06 -4.58
CA THR A 284 5.37 -12.31 -5.33
C THR A 284 5.83 -11.09 -4.53
N ARG A 285 7.15 -10.90 -4.41
CA ARG A 285 7.75 -9.75 -3.70
C ARG A 285 9.02 -9.25 -4.38
N THR A 286 9.26 -7.95 -4.27
CA THR A 286 10.56 -7.34 -4.55
C THR A 286 11.40 -7.38 -3.29
N TRP A 287 12.61 -7.91 -3.39
CA TRP A 287 13.57 -8.05 -2.30
C TRP A 287 14.70 -7.05 -2.50
N HIS A 288 15.03 -6.28 -1.47
CA HIS A 288 16.10 -5.30 -1.47
C HIS A 288 17.19 -5.74 -0.50
N PHE A 289 18.38 -5.99 -1.02
CA PHE A 289 19.58 -6.28 -0.27
C PHE A 289 20.37 -4.97 -0.11
N VAL A 290 20.26 -4.35 1.06
CA VAL A 290 20.82 -3.02 1.37
C VAL A 290 21.39 -3.02 2.78
N ASN A 291 22.51 -2.34 3.03
CA ASN A 291 23.06 -2.14 4.38
C ASN A 291 23.14 -3.42 5.26
N ASP A 292 23.50 -4.56 4.67
CA ASP A 292 23.54 -5.89 5.31
C ASP A 292 22.20 -6.45 5.82
N THR A 293 21.09 -5.81 5.45
CA THR A 293 19.71 -6.26 5.71
C THR A 293 19.01 -6.74 4.44
N LEU A 294 17.96 -7.53 4.62
CA LEU A 294 16.99 -7.87 3.59
C LEU A 294 15.66 -7.20 3.93
N GLU A 295 15.14 -6.38 3.01
CA GLU A 295 13.80 -5.80 3.08
C GLU A 295 12.93 -6.37 1.94
N THR A 296 11.64 -6.60 2.18
CA THR A 296 10.72 -7.14 1.17
C THR A 296 9.46 -6.29 1.01
N GLN A 297 9.13 -5.99 -0.25
CA GLN A 297 8.03 -5.12 -0.62
C GLN A 297 7.09 -5.81 -1.60
N ALA A 298 5.84 -5.36 -1.69
CA ALA A 298 4.97 -5.75 -2.79
C ALA A 298 5.54 -5.19 -4.11
N PRO A 299 5.36 -5.89 -5.25
CA PRO A 299 5.74 -5.37 -6.56
C PRO A 299 4.83 -4.20 -7.01
#